data_AF-A0A7S0WG03-F1
#
_entry.id   AF-A0A7S0WG03-F1
#
_cell.length_a   1.000
_cell.length_b   1.000
_cell.length_c   1.000
_cell.angle_alpha   90.00
_cell.angle_beta   90.00
_cell.angle_gamma   90.00
#
_symmetry.space_group_name_H-M   'P 1'
#
loop_
_entity.id
_entity.type
_entity.pdbx_description
1 polymer ?
#
loop_
_entity_poly.entity_id
_entity_poly.type
_entity_poly.pdbx_seq_one_letter_code
_entity_poly.pdbx_strand_id
1 'polypeptide(L)'
;RRPPPLGLGEAHHACVFGAVSAIANLEADACARAYVYCIMRDVCSAATRLNASGPLETVAVLRRCVEDAEAACAVAVADFNASTARALTTTTDRDEVEDDDACTIMNHLRRAPATSSPIYDVV
;
A
#
# COMPACT_ATOMS: atom_id res chain seq x y z
N ARG A 1 -28.47 -7.52 -15.47
CA ARG A 1 -27.16 -7.02 -15.95
C ARG A 1 -26.21 -7.03 -14.76
N ARG A 2 -25.23 -7.93 -14.72
CA ARG A 2 -24.17 -7.89 -13.68
C ARG A 2 -23.19 -6.78 -14.06
N PRO A 3 -22.72 -5.95 -13.12
CA PRO A 3 -21.65 -5.01 -13.41
C PRO A 3 -20.40 -5.77 -13.89
N PRO A 4 -19.57 -5.16 -14.75
CA PRO A 4 -18.32 -5.77 -15.19
C PRO A 4 -17.44 -6.07 -13.97
N PRO A 5 -16.68 -7.18 -13.97
CA PRO A 5 -15.71 -7.43 -12.91
C PRO A 5 -14.72 -6.26 -12.89
N LEU A 6 -14.50 -5.67 -11.73
CA LEU A 6 -13.65 -4.47 -11.52
C LEU A 6 -12.17 -4.67 -11.88
N GLY A 7 -11.79 -5.69 -12.66
CA GLY A 7 -10.38 -6.01 -12.94
C GLY A 7 -9.57 -6.37 -11.69
N LEU A 8 -10.21 -6.49 -10.52
CA LEU A 8 -9.63 -6.87 -9.24
C LEU A 8 -9.40 -8.39 -9.15
N GLY A 9 -8.81 -8.98 -10.20
CA GLY A 9 -8.32 -10.35 -10.13
C GLY A 9 -7.28 -10.41 -9.00
N GLU A 10 -7.66 -11.05 -7.89
CA GLU A 10 -6.87 -11.25 -6.66
C GLU A 10 -6.08 -10.01 -6.21
N ALA A 11 -6.78 -8.98 -5.74
CA ALA A 11 -6.13 -7.86 -5.08
C ALA A 11 -5.32 -8.37 -3.87
N HIS A 12 -3.99 -8.36 -3.99
CA HIS A 12 -3.12 -8.70 -2.88
C HIS A 12 -3.37 -7.74 -1.70
N HIS A 13 -3.40 -8.27 -0.48
CA HIS A 13 -3.68 -7.49 0.73
C HIS A 13 -2.77 -6.25 0.85
N ALA A 14 -1.51 -6.36 0.44
CA ALA A 14 -0.56 -5.25 0.37
C ALA A 14 -1.04 -4.08 -0.50
N CYS A 15 -1.62 -4.36 -1.67
CA CYS A 15 -2.10 -3.34 -2.60
C CYS A 15 -3.31 -2.59 -2.02
N VAL A 16 -4.23 -3.33 -1.40
CA VAL A 16 -5.41 -2.73 -0.75
C VAL A 16 -4.99 -1.89 0.45
N PHE A 17 -4.09 -2.41 1.29
CA PHE A 17 -3.55 -1.67 2.43
C PHE A 17 -2.85 -0.38 2.00
N GLY A 18 -2.05 -0.43 0.94
CA GLY A 18 -1.38 0.74 0.37
C GLY A 18 -2.38 1.78 -0.15
N ALA A 19 -3.40 1.35 -0.89
CA ALA A 19 -4.45 2.25 -1.39
C ALA A 19 -5.24 2.92 -0.26
N VAL A 20 -5.64 2.17 0.75
CA VAL A 20 -6.33 2.70 1.93
C VAL A 20 -5.43 3.67 2.71
N SER A 21 -4.15 3.34 2.86
CA SER A 21 -3.18 4.20 3.54
C SER A 21 -2.96 5.52 2.81
N ALA A 22 -2.95 5.49 1.47
CA ALA A 22 -2.88 6.70 0.65
C ALA A 22 -4.14 7.57 0.82
N ILE A 23 -5.34 6.97 0.83
CA ILE A 23 -6.60 7.69 1.11
C ILE A 23 -6.59 8.31 2.50
N ALA A 24 -5.99 7.63 3.48
CA ALA A 24 -5.79 8.12 4.84
C ALA A 24 -4.61 9.12 4.97
N ASN A 25 -3.97 9.49 3.86
CA ASN A 25 -2.86 10.43 3.79
C ASN A 25 -1.61 10.03 4.60
N LEU A 26 -1.32 8.72 4.66
CA LEU A 26 -0.06 8.21 5.21
C LEU A 26 1.06 8.32 4.18
N GLU A 27 2.23 8.80 4.63
CA GLU A 27 3.46 8.73 3.85
C GLU A 27 3.87 7.29 3.55
N ALA A 28 4.55 7.07 2.43
CA ALA A 28 4.97 5.74 1.97
C ALA A 28 5.78 4.99 3.04
N ASP A 29 6.71 5.68 3.72
CA ASP A 29 7.49 5.12 4.82
C ASP A 29 6.62 4.67 6.00
N ALA A 30 5.65 5.49 6.40
CA ALA A 30 4.74 5.14 7.48
C ALA A 30 3.84 3.96 7.10
N CYS A 31 3.33 3.93 5.87
CA CYS A 31 2.55 2.83 5.31
C CYS A 31 3.36 1.51 5.29
N ALA A 32 4.60 1.55 4.78
CA ALA A 32 5.46 0.37 4.70
C ALA A 32 5.76 -0.22 6.08
N ARG A 33 6.17 0.62 7.05
CA ARG A 33 6.42 0.20 8.43
C ARG A 33 5.18 -0.39 9.08
N ALA A 34 4.03 0.26 8.92
CA ALA A 34 2.77 -0.22 9.49
C ALA A 34 2.38 -1.59 8.91
N TYR A 35 2.51 -1.76 7.59
CA TYR A 35 2.21 -3.03 6.92
C TYR A 35 3.13 -4.16 7.41
N VAL A 36 4.44 -3.93 7.39
CA VAL A 36 5.44 -4.92 7.83
C VAL A 36 5.23 -5.31 9.29
N TYR A 37 4.98 -4.33 10.17
CA TYR A 37 4.68 -4.60 11.56
C TYR A 37 3.44 -5.49 11.74
N CYS A 38 2.35 -5.21 11.02
CA CYS A 38 1.13 -6.02 11.08
C CYS A 38 1.41 -7.47 10.67
N ILE A 39 2.12 -7.69 9.55
CA ILE A 39 2.45 -9.04 9.08
C ILE A 39 3.35 -9.78 10.09
N MET A 40 4.40 -9.14 10.59
CA MET A 40 5.30 -9.76 11.58
C MET A 40 4.58 -10.11 12.87
N ARG A 41 3.69 -9.22 13.35
CA ARG A 41 2.86 -9.46 14.53
C ARG A 41 1.91 -10.65 14.31
N ASP A 42 1.29 -10.74 13.14
CA ASP A 42 0.38 -11.82 12.81
C ASP A 42 1.10 -13.18 12.77
N VAL A 43 2.30 -13.22 12.18
CA VAL A 43 3.16 -14.42 12.20
C VAL A 43 3.54 -14.80 13.62
N CYS A 44 3.96 -13.84 14.45
CA CYS A 44 4.29 -14.09 15.86
C CYS A 44 3.09 -14.61 16.65
N SER A 45 1.91 -14.02 16.44
CA SER A 45 0.65 -14.45 17.06
C SER A 45 0.30 -15.88 16.65
N ALA A 46 0.45 -16.21 15.37
CA ALA A 46 0.23 -17.56 14.86
C ALA A 46 1.21 -18.57 15.47
N ALA A 47 2.50 -18.23 15.55
CA ALA A 47 3.53 -19.08 16.14
C ALA A 47 3.21 -19.43 17.60
N THR A 48 2.73 -18.46 18.38
CA THR A 48 2.30 -18.69 19.77
C THR A 48 1.05 -19.60 19.83
N ARG A 49 0.03 -19.35 19.00
CA ARG A 49 -1.20 -20.16 18.98
C ARG A 49 -0.98 -21.60 18.54
N LEU A 50 0.03 -21.84 17.70
CA LEU A 50 0.43 -23.16 17.22
C LEU A 50 1.43 -23.85 18.16
N ASN A 51 1.76 -23.26 19.31
CA ASN A 51 2.78 -23.75 20.26
C ASN A 51 4.18 -23.92 19.63
N ALA A 52 4.49 -23.20 18.55
CA ALA A 52 5.82 -23.22 17.93
C ALA A 52 6.84 -22.38 18.72
N SER A 53 6.39 -21.32 19.38
CA SER A 53 7.22 -20.43 20.20
C SER A 53 6.40 -19.81 21.35
N GLY A 54 7.06 -19.50 22.47
CA GLY A 54 6.38 -18.87 23.62
C GLY A 54 6.06 -17.38 23.39
N PRO A 55 5.08 -16.79 24.12
CA PRO A 55 4.74 -15.37 23.96
C PRO A 55 5.91 -14.40 24.21
N LEU A 56 6.76 -14.70 25.20
CA LEU A 56 7.94 -13.86 25.50
C LEU A 56 9.03 -13.98 24.42
N GLU A 57 9.15 -15.17 23.82
CA GLU A 57 10.10 -15.44 22.75
C GLU A 57 9.72 -14.70 21.47
N THR A 58 8.44 -14.72 21.08
CA THR A 58 7.98 -14.02 19.87
C THR A 58 8.13 -12.51 19.99
N VAL A 59 7.94 -11.92 21.19
CA VAL A 59 8.24 -10.50 21.46
C VAL A 59 9.74 -10.22 21.32
N ALA A 60 10.60 -11.11 21.80
CA ALA A 60 12.04 -10.96 21.65
C ALA A 60 12.48 -11.05 20.18
N VAL A 61 11.87 -11.95 19.40
CA VAL A 61 12.10 -12.06 17.94
C VAL A 61 11.68 -10.79 17.22
N LEU A 62 10.47 -10.28 17.48
CA LEU A 62 9.97 -9.05 16.85
C LEU A 62 10.92 -7.87 17.10
N ARG A 63 11.47 -7.75 18.32
CA ARG A 63 12.45 -6.71 18.66
C ARG A 63 13.79 -6.90 17.93
N ARG A 64 14.26 -8.14 17.77
CA ARG A 64 15.54 -8.43 17.09
C ARG A 64 15.48 -8.17 15.59
N CYS A 65 14.31 -8.34 14.97
CA CYS A 65 14.12 -8.16 13.54
C CYS A 65 13.82 -6.71 13.13
N VAL A 66 13.86 -5.73 14.04
CA VAL A 66 13.51 -4.32 13.72
C VAL A 66 14.42 -3.76 12.63
N GLU A 67 15.74 -3.96 12.72
CA GLU A 67 16.68 -3.42 11.74
C GLU A 67 16.47 -4.04 10.35
N ASP A 68 16.25 -5.36 10.28
CA ASP A 68 15.93 -6.05 9.03
C ASP A 68 14.59 -5.58 8.44
N ALA A 69 13.59 -5.36 9.30
CA ALA A 69 12.28 -4.86 8.90
C ALA A 69 12.34 -3.43 8.35
N GLU A 70 13.10 -2.54 8.99
CA GLU A 70 13.33 -1.17 8.51
C GLU A 70 14.09 -1.18 7.16
N ALA A 71 15.10 -2.04 7.01
CA ALA A 71 15.81 -2.21 5.74
C ALA A 71 14.86 -2.69 4.62
N ALA A 72 13.99 -3.66 4.91
CA ALA A 72 12.99 -4.13 3.96
C ALA A 72 11.98 -3.02 3.59
N CYS A 73 11.57 -2.18 4.56
CA CYS A 73 10.72 -1.03 4.30
C CYS A 73 11.40 -0.03 3.36
N ALA A 74 12.68 0.29 3.61
CA ALA A 74 13.42 1.24 2.79
C ALA A 74 13.53 0.77 1.32
N VAL A 75 13.78 -0.52 1.09
CA VAL A 75 13.80 -1.10 -0.27
C VAL A 75 12.41 -0.98 -0.93
N ALA A 76 11.36 -1.36 -0.23
CA ALA A 76 10.00 -1.32 -0.77
C ALA A 76 9.56 0.12 -1.12
N VAL A 77 9.91 1.10 -0.29
CA VAL A 77 9.62 2.52 -0.54
C VAL A 77 10.42 3.05 -1.74
N ALA A 78 11.69 2.67 -1.86
CA ALA A 78 12.51 3.05 -3.01
C ALA A 78 11.93 2.51 -4.33
N ASP A 79 11.53 1.23 -4.35
CA ASP A 79 10.91 0.59 -5.52
C ASP A 79 9.57 1.23 -5.88
N PHE A 80 8.76 1.57 -4.87
CA PHE A 80 7.51 2.29 -5.05
C PHE A 80 7.74 3.67 -5.67
N ASN A 81 8.64 4.48 -5.09
CA ASN A 81 8.95 5.82 -5.58
C ASN A 81 9.50 5.79 -7.02
N ALA A 82 10.38 4.84 -7.33
CA ALA A 82 10.88 4.65 -8.68
C ALA A 82 9.75 4.27 -9.67
N SER A 83 8.81 3.44 -9.26
CA SER A 83 7.66 3.03 -10.08
C SER A 83 6.69 4.18 -10.32
N THR A 84 6.41 4.98 -9.30
CA THR A 84 5.59 6.19 -9.39
C THR A 84 6.22 7.24 -10.32
N ALA A 85 7.54 7.44 -10.23
CA ALA A 85 8.27 8.35 -11.12
C ALA A 85 8.16 7.93 -12.59
N ARG A 86 8.30 6.63 -12.90
CA ARG A 86 8.13 6.10 -14.27
C ARG A 86 6.71 6.31 -14.79
N ALA A 87 5.70 6.05 -13.95
CA ALA A 87 4.29 6.23 -14.34
C ALA A 87 3.98 7.69 -14.70
N LEU A 88 4.58 8.65 -13.98
CA LEU A 88 4.42 10.07 -14.27
C LEU A 88 4.99 10.43 -15.67
N THR A 89 6.19 9.93 -16.01
CA THR A 89 6.82 10.22 -17.31
C THR A 89 6.06 9.64 -18.50
N THR A 90 5.43 8.48 -18.36
CA THR A 90 4.68 7.84 -19.46
C THR A 90 3.37 8.57 -19.79
N THR A 91 2.85 9.40 -18.89
CA THR A 91 1.59 10.14 -19.11
C THR A 91 1.76 11.45 -19.86
N THR A 92 2.96 12.02 -19.90
CA THR A 92 3.24 13.26 -20.67
C THR A 92 3.23 13.01 -22.18
N ASP A 93 3.39 11.76 -22.63
CA ASP A 93 3.41 11.38 -24.05
C ASP A 93 2.04 10.91 -24.61
N ARG A 94 0.94 10.98 -23.81
CA ARG A 94 -0.41 10.49 -24.21
C ARG A 94 -1.49 11.59 -24.21
N ASP A 95 -1.16 12.79 -24.64
CA ASP A 95 -2.18 13.75 -25.07
C ASP A 95 -2.73 13.31 -26.44
N GLU A 96 -3.65 12.33 -26.51
CA GLU A 96 -4.73 12.23 -27.52
C GLU A 96 -5.80 11.18 -27.08
N VAL A 97 -7.00 11.69 -26.75
CA VAL A 97 -8.37 11.10 -26.88
C VAL A 97 -8.75 9.81 -26.11
N GLU A 98 -9.68 9.91 -25.14
CA GLU A 98 -11.10 9.46 -25.22
C GLU A 98 -11.72 9.33 -23.81
N ASP A 99 -12.91 9.90 -23.61
CA ASP A 99 -13.68 9.94 -22.36
C ASP A 99 -14.19 8.54 -21.93
N ASP A 100 -13.69 8.03 -20.81
CA ASP A 100 -14.29 6.89 -20.08
C ASP A 100 -14.25 7.20 -18.57
N ASP A 101 -15.38 7.66 -18.04
CA ASP A 101 -15.54 8.24 -16.69
C ASP A 101 -15.03 7.33 -15.55
N ALA A 102 -15.05 6.00 -15.74
CA ALA A 102 -14.54 5.04 -14.77
C ALA A 102 -13.00 5.02 -14.71
N CYS A 103 -12.35 5.24 -15.86
CA CYS A 103 -10.90 5.35 -15.95
C CYS A 103 -10.43 6.69 -15.35
N THR A 104 -11.25 7.73 -15.45
CA THR A 104 -11.00 9.04 -14.84
C THR A 104 -10.91 8.94 -13.31
N ILE A 105 -11.85 8.25 -12.64
CA ILE A 105 -11.81 8.09 -11.16
C ILE A 105 -10.56 7.31 -10.72
N MET A 106 -10.24 6.19 -11.38
CA MET A 106 -9.04 5.40 -11.07
C MET A 106 -7.75 6.15 -11.38
N ASN A 107 -7.70 6.92 -12.47
CA ASN A 107 -6.58 7.82 -12.75
C ASN A 107 -6.50 8.94 -11.73
N HIS A 108 -7.62 9.47 -11.23
CA HIS A 108 -7.65 10.53 -10.22
C HIS A 108 -7.14 10.04 -8.85
N LEU A 109 -7.50 8.82 -8.45
CA LEU A 109 -6.98 8.17 -7.24
C LEU A 109 -5.49 7.82 -7.35
N ARG A 110 -5.02 7.46 -8.55
CA ARG A 110 -3.60 7.22 -8.85
C ARG A 110 -2.79 8.52 -8.95
N ARG A 111 -3.43 9.62 -9.37
CA ARG A 111 -2.81 10.94 -9.62
C ARG A 111 -2.88 11.90 -8.45
N ALA A 112 -3.61 11.62 -7.37
CA ALA A 112 -3.63 12.49 -6.21
C ALA A 112 -2.26 12.39 -5.49
N PRO A 113 -1.34 13.37 -5.61
CA PRO A 113 -0.30 13.50 -4.62
C PRO A 113 -0.98 13.74 -3.26
N ALA A 114 -0.32 13.33 -2.18
CA ALA A 114 -0.71 13.58 -0.79
C ALA A 114 -0.72 15.08 -0.44
N THR A 115 -1.48 15.89 -1.17
CA THR A 115 -1.66 17.32 -0.96
C THR A 115 -3.08 17.55 -0.48
N SER A 116 -3.21 17.54 0.85
CA SER A 116 -4.05 18.35 1.75
C SER A 116 -5.45 18.89 1.37
N SER A 117 -6.04 18.55 0.22
CA SER A 117 -7.39 19.04 -0.09
C SER A 117 -8.42 18.13 0.58
N PRO A 118 -9.29 18.66 1.45
CA PRO A 118 -10.27 17.85 2.12
C PRO A 118 -11.38 17.40 1.17
N ILE A 119 -11.86 16.19 1.41
CA ILE A 119 -12.80 15.40 0.59
C ILE A 119 -14.22 16.01 0.48
N TYR A 120 -14.53 17.13 1.13
CA TYR A 120 -15.89 17.67 1.18
C TYR A 120 -16.35 18.50 -0.04
N ASP A 121 -15.49 18.78 -1.03
CA ASP A 121 -15.86 19.63 -2.19
C ASP A 121 -16.48 18.85 -3.38
N VAL A 122 -16.81 17.56 -3.22
CA VAL A 122 -17.42 16.72 -4.28
C VAL A 122 -18.81 16.21 -3.89
N VAL A 123 -19.51 16.90 -2.99
CA VAL A 123 -20.94 16.66 -2.69
C VAL A 123 -21.76 17.91 -2.94
#